data_AF-J0QPX1-F1
#
_entry.id   AF-J0QPX1-F1
#
_cell.length_a   1.000
_cell.length_b   1.000
_cell.length_c   1.000
_cell.angle_alpha   90.00
_cell.angle_beta   90.00
_cell.angle_gamma   90.00
#
_symmetry.space_group_name_H-M   'P 1'
#
loop_
_entity.id
_entity.type
_entity.pdbx_description
1 polymer ?
#
loop_
_entity_poly.entity_id
_entity_poly.type
_entity_poly.pdbx_seq_one_letter_code
_entity_poly.pdbx_strand_id
1 'polypeptide(L)'
;MKRIILAAALFSIFSTVLSSITASAQSVGSGCGMSIAEKLAKQKNLGENEKNLLSKIIIPEAKGLFKIREDRFTVDAFSYPILNIFGLGSGCKPVNAHLKKIEYLFFSCSVDGK
;
A
#
# COMPACT_ATOMS: atom_id res chain seq x y z
N MET A 1 2.49 5.66 51.06
CA MET A 1 2.58 6.41 49.78
C MET A 1 3.86 6.05 48.99
N LYS A 2 4.06 4.78 48.58
CA LYS A 2 5.31 4.35 47.89
C LYS A 2 5.14 3.24 46.83
N ARG A 3 3.92 2.98 46.34
CA ARG A 3 3.66 1.88 45.38
C ARG A 3 2.98 2.27 44.07
N ILE A 4 2.65 3.56 43.87
CA ILE A 4 1.86 4.01 42.71
C ILE A 4 2.74 4.50 41.54
N ILE A 5 4.04 4.73 41.77
CA ILE A 5 4.90 5.41 40.77
C ILE A 5 5.52 4.41 39.76
N LEU A 6 5.45 3.09 39.98
CA LEU A 6 6.12 2.10 39.13
C LEU A 6 5.32 1.69 37.88
N ALA A 7 4.08 2.13 37.72
CA ALA A 7 3.24 1.75 36.57
C ALA A 7 3.38 2.71 35.37
N ALA A 8 3.86 3.94 35.57
CA ALA A 8 3.95 4.93 34.49
C ALA A 8 5.16 4.70 33.55
N ALA A 9 6.22 4.03 34.02
CA ALA A 9 7.43 3.82 33.23
C ALA A 9 7.29 2.72 32.16
N LEU A 10 6.36 1.77 32.32
CA LEU A 10 6.19 0.68 31.37
C LEU A 10 5.36 1.06 30.13
N PHE A 11 4.56 2.13 30.20
CA PHE A 11 3.78 2.60 29.05
C PHE A 11 4.62 3.39 28.02
N SER A 12 5.81 3.87 28.37
CA SER A 12 6.65 4.65 27.44
C SER A 12 7.41 3.77 26.44
N ILE A 13 7.56 2.47 26.70
CA ILE A 13 8.30 1.54 25.82
C ILE A 13 7.39 1.01 24.69
N PHE A 14 6.08 0.95 24.91
CA PHE A 14 5.14 0.47 23.89
C PHE A 14 4.74 1.55 22.87
N SER A 15 4.88 2.83 23.20
CA SER A 15 4.53 3.92 22.28
C SER A 15 5.56 4.12 21.15
N THR A 16 6.79 3.63 21.29
CA THR A 16 7.82 3.78 20.24
C THR A 16 7.74 2.73 19.14
N VAL A 17 7.01 1.62 19.37
CA VAL A 17 6.84 0.56 18.36
C VAL A 17 5.67 0.84 17.42
N LEU A 18 4.68 1.63 17.84
CA LEU A 18 3.51 1.94 17.01
C LEU A 18 3.74 3.04 15.96
N SER A 19 4.74 3.92 16.13
CA SER A 19 4.91 5.06 15.22
C SER A 19 5.52 4.73 13.86
N SER A 20 6.08 3.53 13.68
CA SER A 20 6.66 3.11 12.38
C SER A 20 5.72 2.24 11.54
N ILE A 21 4.60 1.78 12.09
CA ILE A 21 3.63 0.91 11.38
C ILE A 21 2.41 1.71 10.89
N THR A 22 2.23 2.96 11.35
CA THR A 22 1.08 3.78 10.96
C THR A 22 1.25 4.52 9.63
N ALA A 23 2.44 4.54 9.02
CA ALA A 23 2.64 5.18 7.71
C ALA A 23 2.10 4.35 6.52
N SER A 24 1.84 3.06 6.71
CA SER A 24 1.27 2.17 5.69
C SER A 24 -0.17 1.73 5.99
N ALA A 25 -0.72 2.08 7.15
CA ALA A 25 -2.12 1.76 7.50
C ALA A 25 -3.14 2.78 6.97
N GLN A 26 -2.71 3.94 6.48
CA GLN A 26 -3.65 4.96 5.99
C GLN A 26 -4.18 4.68 4.57
N SER A 27 -3.62 3.73 3.80
CA SER A 27 -3.99 3.59 2.38
C SER A 27 -4.74 2.30 2.01
N VAL A 28 -4.88 1.33 2.92
CA VAL A 28 -5.62 0.07 2.64
C VAL A 28 -7.15 0.25 2.70
N GLY A 29 -7.64 1.47 2.98
CA GLY A 29 -9.08 1.77 2.99
C GLY A 29 -9.46 3.24 2.84
N SER A 30 -8.52 4.14 2.52
CA SER A 30 -8.83 5.54 2.22
C SER A 30 -8.96 5.73 0.72
N GLY A 31 -9.93 6.54 0.28
CA GLY A 31 -10.44 6.63 -1.10
C GLY A 31 -9.43 6.86 -2.25
N CYS A 32 -8.14 6.99 -1.97
CA CYS A 32 -7.08 7.10 -2.98
C CYS A 32 -6.72 5.76 -3.65
N GLY A 33 -6.68 4.64 -2.91
CA GLY A 33 -6.50 3.31 -3.54
C GLY A 33 -7.70 2.93 -4.40
N MET A 34 -8.89 3.35 -3.97
CA MET A 34 -10.15 3.11 -4.66
C MET A 34 -10.27 3.90 -5.97
N SER A 35 -9.76 5.14 -6.03
CA SER A 35 -9.78 5.94 -7.26
C SER A 35 -8.87 5.37 -8.34
N ILE A 36 -7.70 4.82 -7.97
CA ILE A 36 -6.81 4.13 -8.91
C ILE A 36 -7.46 2.81 -9.39
N ALA A 37 -8.01 2.02 -8.47
CA ALA A 37 -8.73 0.80 -8.83
C ALA A 37 -9.91 1.07 -9.77
N GLU A 38 -10.65 2.15 -9.56
CA GLU A 38 -11.76 2.57 -10.43
C GLU A 38 -11.27 2.97 -11.83
N LYS A 39 -10.18 3.73 -11.93
CA LYS A 39 -9.57 4.08 -13.22
C LYS A 39 -9.14 2.84 -14.00
N LEU A 40 -8.45 1.91 -13.34
CA LEU A 40 -7.99 0.66 -13.95
C LEU A 40 -9.15 -0.25 -14.38
N ALA A 41 -10.18 -0.35 -13.53
CA ALA A 41 -11.39 -1.11 -13.85
C ALA A 41 -12.10 -0.55 -15.08
N LYS A 42 -12.23 0.78 -15.20
CA LYS A 42 -12.80 1.44 -16.39
C LYS A 42 -11.96 1.18 -17.64
N GLN A 43 -10.64 1.28 -17.54
CA GLN A 43 -9.72 1.09 -18.67
C GLN A 43 -9.76 -0.33 -19.24
N LYS A 44 -9.93 -1.34 -18.37
CA LYS A 44 -9.97 -2.76 -18.75
C LYS A 44 -11.37 -3.35 -18.80
N ASN A 45 -12.41 -2.52 -18.68
CA ASN A 45 -13.81 -2.92 -18.67
C ASN A 45 -14.11 -4.04 -17.64
N LEU A 46 -13.54 -3.89 -16.44
CA LEU A 46 -13.66 -4.86 -15.35
C LEU A 46 -14.93 -4.60 -14.53
N GLY A 47 -15.49 -5.67 -13.96
CA GLY A 47 -16.68 -5.62 -13.12
C GLY A 47 -16.42 -5.14 -11.68
N GLU A 48 -17.51 -5.10 -10.91
CA GLU A 48 -17.50 -4.68 -9.50
C GLU A 48 -16.59 -5.56 -8.63
N ASN A 49 -16.53 -6.86 -8.93
CA ASN A 49 -15.74 -7.85 -8.19
C ASN A 49 -14.24 -7.65 -8.41
N GLU A 50 -13.82 -7.48 -9.67
CA GLU A 50 -12.45 -7.21 -10.05
C GLU A 50 -11.99 -5.87 -9.50
N LYS A 51 -12.83 -4.84 -9.57
CA LYS A 51 -12.58 -3.53 -8.94
C LYS A 51 -12.33 -3.66 -7.44
N ASN A 52 -13.14 -4.44 -6.73
CA ASN A 52 -12.98 -4.70 -5.30
C ASN A 52 -11.74 -5.54 -4.97
N LEU A 53 -11.30 -6.40 -5.90
CA LEU A 53 -10.04 -7.11 -5.74
C LEU A 53 -8.85 -6.16 -5.93
N LEU A 54 -8.90 -5.33 -6.97
CA LEU A 54 -7.89 -4.31 -7.27
C LEU A 54 -7.70 -3.35 -6.08
N SER A 55 -8.78 -2.86 -5.48
CA SER A 55 -8.70 -1.93 -4.34
C SER A 55 -8.01 -2.51 -3.10
N LYS A 56 -7.95 -3.85 -2.98
CA LYS A 56 -7.28 -4.54 -1.87
C LYS A 56 -5.79 -4.77 -2.11
N ILE A 57 -5.37 -4.92 -3.37
CA ILE A 57 -3.98 -5.22 -3.73
C ILE A 57 -3.19 -3.98 -4.15
N ILE A 58 -3.87 -2.92 -4.56
CA ILE A 58 -3.27 -1.66 -4.99
C ILE A 58 -2.89 -0.83 -3.77
N ILE A 59 -1.61 -0.50 -3.69
CA ILE A 59 -1.06 0.43 -2.71
C ILE A 59 -0.71 1.72 -3.47
N PRO A 60 -1.39 2.85 -3.22
CA PRO A 60 -1.07 4.10 -3.91
C PRO A 60 0.36 4.58 -3.58
N GLU A 61 1.11 5.04 -4.59
CA GLU A 61 2.46 5.56 -4.37
C GLU A 61 2.45 6.96 -3.75
N ALA A 62 3.37 7.24 -2.83
CA ALA A 62 3.51 8.57 -2.24
C ALA A 62 4.38 9.50 -3.11
N LYS A 63 3.94 10.74 -3.33
CA LYS A 63 4.70 11.87 -3.87
C LYS A 63 5.17 12.79 -2.73
N GLY A 64 5.98 12.27 -1.82
CA GLY A 64 6.44 12.97 -0.62
C GLY A 64 5.54 12.72 0.59
N LEU A 65 5.69 13.52 1.65
CA LEU A 65 5.10 13.23 2.98
C LEU A 65 3.57 13.26 3.03
N PHE A 66 2.90 13.99 2.12
CA PHE A 66 1.46 14.27 2.20
C PHE A 66 0.72 14.19 0.86
N LYS A 67 1.38 13.78 -0.22
CA LYS A 67 0.75 13.70 -1.55
C LYS A 67 0.83 12.28 -2.06
N ILE A 68 -0.23 11.84 -2.73
CA ILE A 68 -0.30 10.55 -3.40
C ILE A 68 -0.14 10.78 -4.91
N ARG A 69 0.57 9.88 -5.58
CA ARG A 69 0.61 9.77 -7.03
C ARG A 69 -0.68 9.08 -7.49
N GLU A 70 -1.46 9.75 -8.30
CA GLU A 70 -2.64 9.14 -8.92
C GLU A 70 -2.31 8.38 -10.21
N ASP A 71 -1.11 8.60 -10.75
CA ASP A 71 -0.59 8.01 -11.98
C ASP A 71 0.15 6.69 -11.73
N ARG A 72 0.46 6.37 -10.47
CA ARG A 72 1.26 5.19 -10.11
C ARG A 72 0.77 4.53 -8.84
N PHE A 73 1.00 3.22 -8.79
CA PHE A 73 0.69 2.40 -7.64
C PHE A 73 1.69 1.27 -7.50
N THR A 74 1.82 0.76 -6.29
CA THR A 74 2.58 -0.44 -6.00
C THR A 74 1.67 -1.63 -5.75
N VAL A 75 2.16 -2.81 -6.08
CA VAL A 75 1.57 -4.09 -5.72
C VAL A 75 2.67 -4.98 -5.12
N ASP A 76 2.31 -5.84 -4.19
CA ASP A 76 3.24 -6.86 -3.70
C ASP A 76 3.51 -7.93 -4.77
N ALA A 77 4.66 -8.60 -4.70
CA ALA A 77 5.03 -9.62 -5.67
C ALA A 77 4.08 -10.83 -5.72
N PHE A 78 3.36 -11.12 -4.62
CA PHE A 78 2.41 -12.23 -4.54
C PHE A 78 1.11 -11.92 -5.28
N SER A 79 0.69 -10.65 -5.26
CA SER A 79 -0.50 -10.12 -5.93
C SER A 79 -0.21 -9.66 -7.36
N TYR A 80 1.06 -9.45 -7.74
CA TYR A 80 1.44 -9.06 -9.11
C TYR A 80 0.87 -9.97 -10.22
N PRO A 81 0.83 -11.31 -10.08
CA PRO A 81 0.18 -12.17 -11.08
C PRO A 81 -1.29 -11.84 -11.33
N ILE A 82 -2.01 -11.31 -10.34
CA ILE A 82 -3.42 -10.90 -10.47
C ILE A 82 -3.53 -9.72 -11.46
N LEU A 83 -2.58 -8.78 -11.44
CA LEU A 83 -2.55 -7.68 -12.42
C LEU A 83 -2.35 -8.21 -13.85
N ASN A 84 -1.53 -9.23 -14.03
CA ASN A 84 -1.32 -9.85 -15.34
C ASN A 84 -2.60 -10.51 -15.88
N ILE A 85 -3.39 -11.15 -15.01
CA ILE A 85 -4.69 -11.72 -15.39
C ILE A 85 -5.63 -10.65 -15.94
N PHE A 86 -5.59 -9.44 -15.37
CA PHE A 86 -6.39 -8.30 -15.84
C PHE A 86 -5.73 -7.51 -16.99
N GLY A 87 -4.58 -7.96 -17.51
CA GLY A 87 -3.84 -7.24 -18.55
C GLY A 87 -3.30 -5.88 -18.09
N LEU A 88 -3.03 -5.73 -16.79
CA LEU A 88 -2.55 -4.51 -16.12
C LEU A 88 -1.06 -4.57 -15.73
N GLY A 89 -0.38 -5.70 -15.95
CA GLY A 89 1.03 -5.82 -15.58
C GLY A 89 2.02 -5.12 -16.54
N SER A 90 1.56 -4.67 -17.71
CA SER A 90 2.40 -3.88 -18.62
C SER A 90 2.79 -2.55 -17.97
N GLY A 91 4.08 -2.23 -17.91
CA GLY A 91 4.58 -0.99 -17.30
C GLY A 91 4.89 -1.10 -15.81
N CYS A 92 4.84 -2.30 -15.22
CA CYS A 92 5.28 -2.55 -13.86
C CYS A 92 6.80 -2.82 -13.80
N LYS A 93 7.48 -2.26 -12.81
CA LYS A 93 8.91 -2.47 -12.55
C LYS A 93 9.14 -2.92 -11.12
N PRO A 94 10.04 -3.90 -10.88
CA PRO A 94 10.38 -4.30 -9.53
C PRO A 94 11.00 -3.11 -8.79
N VAL A 95 10.52 -2.87 -7.58
CA VAL A 95 11.06 -1.89 -6.65
C VAL A 95 11.39 -2.61 -5.35
N ASN A 96 12.65 -2.54 -4.96
CA ASN A 96 13.10 -3.09 -3.69
C ASN A 96 12.80 -2.07 -2.58
N ALA A 97 11.87 -2.43 -1.70
CA ALA A 97 11.72 -1.72 -0.44
C ALA A 97 12.69 -2.37 0.57
N HIS A 98 13.79 -1.70 0.86
CA HIS A 98 14.68 -2.10 1.95
C HIS A 98 14.05 -1.74 3.30
N LEU A 99 13.06 -2.52 3.72
CA LEU A 99 12.58 -2.52 5.09
C LEU A 99 13.38 -3.57 5.87
N LYS A 100 14.37 -3.07 6.62
CA LYS A 100 15.22 -3.78 7.60
C LYS A 100 15.05 -5.31 7.59
N LYS A 101 15.96 -5.99 6.87
CA LYS A 101 16.25 -7.44 6.95
C LYS A 101 15.30 -8.40 6.22
N ILE A 102 14.22 -7.92 5.59
CA ILE A 102 13.37 -8.72 4.70
C ILE A 102 13.23 -7.99 3.37
N GLU A 103 13.70 -8.61 2.29
CA GLU A 103 13.47 -8.11 0.94
C GLU A 103 12.00 -8.37 0.58
N TYR A 104 11.15 -7.37 0.77
CA TYR A 104 9.82 -7.37 0.19
C TYR A 104 9.94 -6.83 -1.23
N LEU A 105 9.75 -7.73 -2.20
CA LEU A 105 9.67 -7.37 -3.60
C LEU A 105 8.30 -6.76 -3.87
N PHE A 106 8.28 -5.49 -4.26
CA PHE A 106 7.10 -4.81 -4.77
C PHE A 106 7.29 -4.52 -6.25
N PHE A 107 6.19 -4.28 -6.94
CA PHE A 107 6.20 -3.77 -8.31
C PHE A 107 5.55 -2.40 -8.33
N SER A 108 6.27 -1.40 -8.84
CA SER A 108 5.76 -0.07 -9.15
C SER A 108 5.17 -0.08 -10.54
N CYS A 109 3.89 0.22 -10.66
CA CYS A 109 3.09 0.17 -11.87
C CYS A 109 2.57 1.56 -12.25
N SER A 110 2.43 1.78 -13.55
CA SER A 110 1.83 2.97 -14.14
C SER A 110 0.36 2.68 -14.45
N VAL A 111 -0.54 3.60 -14.13
CA VAL A 111 -1.98 3.44 -14.45
C VAL A 111 -2.19 3.36 -15.96
N ASP A 112 -1.41 4.10 -16.75
CA ASP A 112 -1.52 4.12 -18.20
C ASP A 112 -0.87 2.89 -18.89
N GLY A 113 -0.22 2.02 -18.12
CA GLY A 113 0.45 0.82 -18.62
C GLY A 113 1.74 1.10 -19.43
N LYS A 114 2.32 2.29 -19.27
CA LYS A 114 3.56 2.75 -19.92
C LYS A 114 4.65 3.07 -18.89
#